data_AF-A0A1B7NLZ3-F1
#
_entry.id   AF-A0A1B7NLZ3-F1
#
_cell.length_a   1.000
_cell.length_b   1.000
_cell.length_c   1.000
_cell.angle_alpha   90.00
_cell.angle_beta   90.00
_cell.angle_gamma   90.00
#
_symmetry.space_group_name_H-M   'P 1'
#
loop_
_entity.id
_entity.type
_entity.pdbx_description
1 polymer ?
#
loop_
_entity_poly.entity_id
_entity_poly.type
_entity_poly.pdbx_seq_one_letter_code
_entity_poly.pdbx_strand_id
1 'polypeptide(L)'
;MLRSYTPPSVVRPTIESLQNSEPKTSFFSTLFNRNPPPPAATQIPANLPKGLYMYGDVGCGKTMLMDLFFDTLPENITSRQRIHFHNFMQDVHKRLHVMKMNHGNEFDAVPFVAADIAEGASVLCFDEFQCTDVADAMILRRAVDRRHPLQNN
;
A
#
# COMPACT_ATOMS: atom_id res chain seq x y z
N MET A 1 -10.68 -5.04 17.93
CA MET A 1 -9.53 -4.41 17.26
C MET A 1 -9.96 -3.37 16.23
N LEU A 2 -10.74 -3.71 15.19
CA LEU A 2 -11.16 -2.70 14.19
C LEU A 2 -12.12 -1.62 14.73
N ARG A 3 -12.95 -1.93 15.74
CA ARG A 3 -13.88 -0.97 16.35
C ARG A 3 -13.23 0.26 16.98
N SER A 4 -11.96 0.16 17.40
CA SER A 4 -11.20 1.23 18.04
C SER A 4 -10.11 1.80 17.12
N TYR A 5 -10.08 1.37 15.85
CA TYR A 5 -9.09 1.80 14.87
C TYR A 5 -9.66 2.94 14.03
N THR A 6 -8.95 4.05 13.99
CA THR A 6 -9.29 5.18 13.12
C THR A 6 -8.26 5.23 11.99
N PRO A 7 -8.65 5.03 10.73
CA PRO A 7 -7.70 5.09 9.62
C PRO A 7 -7.11 6.50 9.50
N PRO A 8 -5.77 6.64 9.36
CA PRO A 8 -5.15 7.93 9.16
C PRO A 8 -5.51 8.49 7.77
N SER A 9 -5.49 9.82 7.64
CA SER A 9 -5.64 10.48 6.34
C SER A 9 -4.49 10.10 5.42
N VAL A 10 -4.81 9.77 4.17
CA VAL A 10 -3.79 9.44 3.16
C VAL A 10 -3.00 10.69 2.80
N VAL A 11 -1.68 10.59 2.88
CA VAL A 11 -0.77 11.64 2.41
C VAL A 11 -0.41 11.34 0.96
N ARG A 12 -0.80 12.23 0.05
CA ARG A 12 -0.44 12.12 -1.36
C ARG A 12 1.04 12.49 -1.55
N PRO A 13 1.84 11.64 -2.23
CA PRO A 13 3.20 12.00 -2.59
C PRO A 13 3.18 13.16 -3.60
N THR A 14 4.14 14.07 -3.50
CA THR A 14 4.34 15.15 -4.49
C THR A 14 5.41 14.71 -5.48
N ILE A 15 5.31 15.13 -6.75
CA ILE A 15 6.27 14.79 -7.81
C ILE A 15 7.70 15.18 -7.40
N GLU A 16 7.87 16.34 -6.77
CA GLU A 16 9.15 16.86 -6.28
C GLU A 16 9.77 15.97 -5.18
N SER A 17 8.96 15.42 -4.28
CA SER A 17 9.44 14.55 -3.19
C SER A 17 10.04 13.21 -3.64
N LEU A 18 9.75 12.79 -4.88
CA LEU A 18 10.25 11.53 -5.46
C LEU A 18 11.40 11.74 -6.45
N GLN A 19 11.54 12.94 -7.01
CA GLN A 19 12.69 13.31 -7.83
C GLN A 19 13.96 13.57 -6.98
N ASN A 20 13.79 13.94 -5.71
CA ASN A 20 14.89 14.23 -4.78
C ASN A 20 15.58 13.00 -4.16
N SER A 21 15.27 11.77 -4.60
CA SER A 21 15.95 10.54 -4.16
C SER A 21 17.26 10.22 -4.89
N GLU A 22 17.78 11.13 -5.71
CA GLU A 22 19.18 11.11 -6.18
C GLU A 22 19.81 12.49 -5.91
N PRO A 23 21.00 12.53 -5.30
CA PRO A 23 22.13 12.84 -6.19
C PRO A 23 23.43 12.08 -5.88
N LYS A 24 24.09 11.72 -6.98
CA LYS A 24 25.55 11.61 -7.20
C LYS A 24 26.43 12.24 -6.10
N THR A 25 27.29 11.39 -5.52
CA THR A 25 28.65 11.67 -5.00
C THR A 25 28.92 13.06 -4.38
N SER A 26 28.95 13.13 -3.05
CA SER A 26 29.78 14.12 -2.32
C SER A 26 30.33 13.52 -1.02
N PHE A 27 31.59 13.05 -1.09
CA PHE A 27 32.38 12.40 -0.03
C PHE A 27 32.81 13.33 1.13
N PHE A 28 32.13 14.46 1.41
CA PHE A 28 32.64 15.44 2.39
C PHE A 28 31.58 16.11 3.30
N SER A 29 30.33 15.64 3.36
CA SER A 29 29.28 16.27 4.20
C SER A 29 29.10 15.65 5.61
N THR A 30 29.89 14.65 5.99
CA THR A 30 29.69 13.87 7.24
C THR A 30 30.09 14.57 8.55
N LEU A 31 30.44 15.87 8.56
CA LEU A 31 30.90 16.55 9.79
C LEU A 31 29.98 17.61 10.38
N PHE A 32 28.79 17.84 9.82
CA PHE A 32 27.78 18.70 10.45
C PHE A 32 26.37 18.17 10.23
N ASN A 33 26.07 16.95 10.70
CA ASN A 33 24.72 16.41 10.66
C ASN A 33 23.90 16.83 11.89
N ARG A 34 23.32 18.03 11.80
CA ARG A 34 22.17 18.41 12.62
C ARG A 34 20.96 17.72 11.99
N ASN A 35 20.53 16.61 12.58
CA ASN A 35 19.49 15.73 12.05
C ASN A 35 18.23 16.56 11.67
N PRO A 36 17.93 16.77 10.39
CA PRO A 36 16.65 17.36 10.01
C PRO A 36 15.54 16.34 10.35
N PRO A 37 14.38 16.77 10.86
CA PRO A 37 13.27 15.86 11.10
C PRO A 37 12.91 15.16 9.78
N PRO A 38 12.66 13.83 9.79
CA PRO A 38 12.30 13.13 8.57
C PRO A 38 11.07 13.79 7.93
N PRO A 39 11.07 14.01 6.59
CA PRO A 39 9.87 14.46 5.90
C PRO A 39 8.73 13.50 6.26
N ALA A 40 7.53 14.02 6.45
CA ALA A 40 6.35 13.34 7.00
C ALA A 40 6.01 12.02 6.26
N ALA A 41 6.81 10.99 6.49
CA ALA A 41 6.53 9.61 6.17
C ALA A 41 5.34 9.27 7.04
N THR A 42 4.25 8.87 6.38
CA THR A 42 3.01 8.42 7.02
C THR A 42 3.36 7.48 8.17
N GLN A 43 3.36 8.00 9.40
CA GLN A 43 3.75 7.21 10.56
C GLN A 43 2.65 6.16 10.74
N ILE A 44 3.02 4.90 10.54
CA ILE A 44 2.08 3.81 10.67
C ILE A 44 1.71 3.69 12.14
N PRO A 45 0.42 3.84 12.48
CA PRO A 45 0.03 3.95 13.87
C PRO A 45 0.27 2.59 14.54
N ALA A 46 0.78 2.62 15.78
CA ALA A 46 1.15 1.41 16.51
C ALA A 46 -0.04 0.46 16.77
N ASN A 47 -1.27 0.98 16.66
CA ASN A 47 -2.51 0.24 16.78
C ASN A 47 -3.06 -0.27 15.43
N LEU A 48 -2.28 -0.23 14.33
CA LEU A 48 -2.70 -0.77 13.04
C LEU A 48 -2.99 -2.28 13.18
N PRO A 49 -4.23 -2.73 12.92
CA PRO A 49 -4.56 -4.15 12.99
C PRO A 49 -3.78 -4.94 11.93
N LYS A 50 -3.31 -6.12 12.31
CA LYS A 50 -2.69 -7.06 11.35
C LYS A 50 -3.73 -7.53 10.33
N GLY A 51 -3.27 -7.75 9.10
CA GLY A 51 -4.09 -8.38 8.05
C GLY A 51 -4.39 -9.84 8.35
N LEU A 52 -5.40 -10.39 7.67
CA LEU A 52 -5.78 -11.79 7.71
C LEU A 52 -5.54 -12.42 6.33
N TYR A 53 -4.89 -13.58 6.31
CA TYR A 53 -4.75 -14.40 5.11
C TYR A 53 -5.42 -15.77 5.35
N MET A 54 -6.41 -16.10 4.53
CA MET A 54 -7.15 -17.36 4.62
C MET A 54 -6.66 -18.32 3.55
N TYR A 55 -6.25 -19.52 3.96
CA TYR A 55 -5.77 -20.58 3.05
C TYR A 55 -6.48 -21.90 3.36
N GLY A 56 -6.61 -22.77 2.35
CA GLY A 56 -7.26 -24.07 2.46
C GLY A 56 -7.81 -24.56 1.12
N ASP A 57 -8.28 -25.81 1.08
CA ASP A 57 -8.78 -26.45 -0.14
C ASP A 57 -10.10 -25.84 -0.65
N VAL A 58 -10.52 -26.27 -1.84
CA VAL A 58 -11.81 -25.92 -2.42
C VAL A 58 -12.93 -26.43 -1.51
N GLY A 59 -13.93 -25.61 -1.23
CA GLY A 59 -15.07 -25.98 -0.39
C GLY A 59 -14.89 -25.77 1.12
N CYS A 60 -13.73 -25.33 1.61
CA CYS A 60 -13.52 -25.06 3.05
C CYS A 60 -14.23 -23.80 3.60
N GLY A 61 -15.10 -23.15 2.83
CA GLY A 61 -15.88 -22.00 3.29
C GLY A 61 -15.11 -20.66 3.37
N LYS A 62 -13.93 -20.54 2.74
CA LYS A 62 -13.13 -19.30 2.74
C LYS A 62 -13.93 -18.08 2.27
N THR A 63 -14.69 -18.24 1.18
CA THR A 63 -15.55 -17.18 0.63
C THR A 63 -16.62 -16.77 1.64
N MET A 64 -17.29 -17.72 2.29
CA MET A 64 -18.28 -17.43 3.33
C MET A 64 -17.67 -16.65 4.51
N LEU A 65 -16.48 -17.02 4.97
CA LEU A 65 -15.78 -16.28 6.02
C LEU A 65 -15.41 -14.86 5.58
N MET A 66 -15.02 -14.70 4.31
CA MET A 66 -14.74 -13.39 3.72
C MET A 66 -15.99 -12.51 3.65
N ASP A 67 -17.13 -13.09 3.25
CA ASP A 67 -18.43 -12.42 3.21
C ASP A 67 -18.80 -11.92 4.62
N LEU A 68 -18.76 -12.82 5.59
CA LEU A 68 -19.06 -12.51 6.99
C LEU A 68 -18.13 -11.42 7.55
N PHE A 69 -16.83 -11.50 7.28
CA PHE A 69 -15.89 -10.47 7.70
C PHE A 69 -16.24 -9.12 7.08
N PHE A 70 -16.48 -9.09 5.77
CA PHE A 70 -16.79 -7.86 5.04
C PHE A 70 -18.08 -7.22 5.57
N ASP A 71 -19.13 -8.02 5.79
CA ASP A 71 -20.45 -7.55 6.22
C ASP A 71 -20.46 -7.08 7.68
N THR A 72 -19.62 -7.68 8.54
CA THR A 72 -19.53 -7.36 9.97
C THR A 72 -18.50 -6.28 10.31
N LEU A 73 -17.95 -5.59 9.30
CA LEU A 73 -17.06 -4.45 9.53
C LEU A 73 -17.77 -3.37 10.36
N PRO A 74 -17.07 -2.78 11.35
CA PRO A 74 -17.68 -1.83 12.26
C PRO A 74 -17.91 -0.48 11.58
N GLU A 75 -18.88 0.29 12.07
CA GLU A 75 -19.35 1.55 11.45
C GLU A 75 -18.27 2.64 11.30
N ASN A 76 -17.20 2.58 12.10
CA ASN A 76 -16.06 3.49 11.96
C ASN A 76 -15.24 3.26 10.68
N ILE A 77 -15.44 2.13 9.99
CA ILE A 77 -14.86 1.82 8.69
C ILE A 77 -15.85 2.23 7.60
N THR A 78 -15.67 3.44 7.09
CA THR A 78 -16.59 4.03 6.10
C THR A 78 -16.24 3.66 4.66
N SER A 79 -14.99 3.29 4.37
CA SER A 79 -14.54 2.88 3.04
C SER A 79 -13.98 1.45 3.06
N ARG A 80 -14.70 0.52 2.42
CA ARG A 80 -14.32 -0.88 2.26
C ARG A 80 -14.47 -1.30 0.81
N GLN A 81 -13.55 -2.11 0.31
CA GLN A 81 -13.60 -2.61 -1.05
C GLN A 81 -13.27 -4.09 -1.07
N ARG A 82 -14.08 -4.88 -1.79
CA ARG A 82 -13.80 -6.27 -2.13
C ARG A 82 -13.58 -6.40 -3.63
N ILE A 83 -12.52 -7.09 -4.02
CA ILE A 83 -12.12 -7.21 -5.43
C ILE A 83 -11.37 -8.52 -5.66
N HIS A 84 -11.60 -9.17 -6.81
CA HIS A 84 -10.78 -10.30 -7.25
C HIS A 84 -9.35 -9.83 -7.54
N PHE A 85 -8.36 -10.57 -7.07
CA PHE A 85 -6.95 -10.18 -7.17
C PHE A 85 -6.50 -9.87 -8.61
N HIS A 86 -6.93 -10.66 -9.59
CA HIS A 86 -6.59 -10.44 -10.99
C HIS A 86 -7.09 -9.08 -11.52
N ASN A 87 -8.34 -8.73 -11.21
CA ASN A 87 -8.94 -7.47 -11.62
C ASN A 87 -8.25 -6.28 -10.95
N PHE A 88 -7.85 -6.44 -9.69
CA PHE A 88 -7.06 -5.44 -8.98
C PHE A 88 -5.71 -5.19 -9.66
N MET A 89 -4.96 -6.24 -9.99
CA MET A 89 -3.66 -6.08 -10.64
C MET A 89 -3.79 -5.45 -12.03
N GLN A 90 -4.82 -5.81 -12.81
CA GLN A 90 -5.09 -5.16 -14.10
C GLN A 90 -5.31 -3.64 -13.96
N ASP A 91 -6.06 -3.21 -12.95
CA ASP A 91 -6.29 -1.78 -12.68
C ASP A 91 -5.00 -1.08 -12.24
N VAL A 92 -4.23 -1.70 -11.34
CA VAL A 92 -2.90 -1.19 -10.92
C VAL A 92 -1.99 -0.99 -12.13
N HIS A 93 -1.86 -1.99 -13.00
CA HIS A 93 -1.02 -1.90 -14.21
C HIS A 93 -1.47 -0.78 -15.16
N LYS A 94 -2.79 -0.62 -15.36
CA LYS A 94 -3.34 0.48 -16.18
C LYS A 94 -2.95 1.84 -15.61
N ARG A 95 -3.11 2.04 -14.30
CA ARG A 95 -2.77 3.31 -13.63
C ARG A 95 -1.26 3.59 -13.70
N LEU A 96 -0.43 2.57 -13.46
CA LEU A 96 1.03 2.67 -13.58
C LEU A 96 1.44 3.04 -15.01
N HIS A 97 0.80 2.44 -16.02
CA HIS A 97 1.08 2.74 -17.42
C HIS A 97 0.76 4.20 -17.76
N VAL A 98 -0.43 4.69 -17.39
CA VAL A 98 -0.83 6.10 -17.59
C VAL A 98 0.17 7.06 -16.94
N MET A 99 0.58 6.79 -15.70
CA MET A 99 1.55 7.64 -15.00
C MET A 99 2.91 7.68 -15.69
N LYS A 100 3.39 6.54 -16.20
CA LYS A 100 4.64 6.45 -16.97
C LYS A 100 4.54 7.15 -18.33
N MET A 101 3.39 7.10 -18.99
CA MET A 101 3.17 7.84 -20.24
C MET A 101 3.24 9.36 -20.01
N ASN A 102 2.72 9.84 -18.88
CA ASN A 102 2.67 11.27 -18.57
C ASN A 102 4.00 11.83 -18.01
N HIS A 103 4.76 11.04 -17.25
CA HIS A 103 5.94 11.51 -16.50
C HIS A 103 7.27 10.84 -16.91
N GLY A 104 7.23 9.88 -17.84
CA GLY A 104 8.39 9.12 -18.30
C GLY A 104 8.59 7.78 -17.57
N ASN A 105 9.41 6.91 -18.17
CA ASN A 105 9.61 5.53 -17.67
C ASN A 105 10.44 5.44 -16.38
N GLU A 106 11.27 6.44 -16.07
CA GLU A 106 12.09 6.50 -14.85
C GLU A 106 11.29 6.94 -13.61
N PHE A 107 10.05 7.39 -13.80
CA PHE A 107 9.20 7.87 -12.71
C PHE A 107 8.65 6.70 -11.87
N ASP A 108 8.87 6.76 -10.55
CA ASP A 108 8.27 5.80 -9.60
C ASP A 108 6.78 6.09 -9.41
N ALA A 109 5.94 5.49 -10.25
CA ALA A 109 4.48 5.65 -10.23
C ALA A 109 3.78 4.86 -9.10
N VAL A 110 4.44 3.85 -8.52
CA VAL A 110 3.87 2.98 -7.47
C VAL A 110 3.37 3.76 -6.25
N PRO A 111 4.11 4.72 -5.67
CA PRO A 111 3.62 5.55 -4.56
C PRO A 111 2.28 6.25 -4.83
N PHE A 112 2.06 6.77 -6.04
CA PHE A 112 0.84 7.47 -6.40
C PHE A 112 -0.34 6.50 -6.46
N VAL A 113 -0.16 5.37 -7.16
CA VAL A 113 -1.19 4.35 -7.26
C VAL A 113 -1.54 3.78 -5.87
N ALA A 114 -0.55 3.59 -5.01
CA ALA A 114 -0.77 3.15 -3.63
C ALA A 114 -1.57 4.17 -2.80
N ALA A 115 -1.31 5.48 -2.99
CA ALA A 115 -2.09 6.54 -2.35
C ALA A 115 -3.54 6.55 -2.86
N ASP A 116 -3.75 6.43 -4.17
CA ASP A 116 -5.10 6.38 -4.76
C ASP A 116 -5.91 5.19 -4.22
N ILE A 117 -5.27 4.02 -4.08
CA ILE A 117 -5.91 2.82 -3.48
C ILE A 117 -6.23 3.06 -2.01
N ALA A 118 -5.31 3.68 -1.26
CA ALA A 118 -5.51 3.97 0.15
C ALA A 118 -6.67 4.96 0.41
N GLU A 119 -6.89 5.91 -0.51
CA GLU A 119 -8.00 6.85 -0.42
C GLU A 119 -9.34 6.20 -0.73
N GLY A 120 -9.36 5.27 -1.69
CA GLY A 120 -10.57 4.55 -2.08
C GLY A 120 -11.07 3.55 -1.03
N ALA A 121 -10.16 2.92 -0.27
CA ALA A 121 -10.52 1.90 0.69
C ALA A 121 -9.59 1.85 1.91
N SER A 122 -10.18 2.00 3.10
CA SER A 122 -9.52 1.78 4.38
C SER A 122 -9.39 0.29 4.74
N VAL A 123 -10.30 -0.54 4.23
CA VAL A 123 -10.22 -2.00 4.28
C VAL A 123 -10.31 -2.57 2.86
N LEU A 124 -9.26 -3.27 2.44
CA LEU A 124 -9.18 -3.92 1.13
C LEU A 124 -9.23 -5.43 1.28
N CYS A 125 -10.15 -6.04 0.57
CA CYS A 125 -10.50 -7.45 0.65
C CYS A 125 -10.22 -8.11 -0.70
N PHE A 126 -9.17 -8.91 -0.79
CA PHE A 126 -8.87 -9.67 -2.00
C PHE A 126 -9.60 -11.01 -1.99
N ASP A 127 -10.40 -11.26 -3.02
CA ASP A 127 -10.90 -12.59 -3.32
C ASP A 127 -9.95 -13.29 -4.30
N GLU A 128 -9.90 -14.62 -4.20
CA GLU A 128 -9.10 -15.48 -5.08
C GLU A 128 -7.63 -15.00 -5.24
N PHE A 129 -6.97 -14.69 -4.12
CA PHE A 129 -5.60 -14.20 -4.14
C PHE A 129 -4.62 -15.26 -4.69
N GLN A 130 -4.11 -15.01 -5.89
CA GLN A 130 -3.12 -15.84 -6.57
C GLN A 130 -2.09 -14.94 -7.25
N CYS A 131 -0.94 -14.77 -6.60
CA CYS A 131 0.18 -14.02 -7.16
C CYS A 131 1.20 -15.00 -7.73
N THR A 132 1.13 -15.25 -9.04
CA THR A 132 2.02 -16.18 -9.75
C THR A 132 3.21 -15.47 -10.39
N ASP A 133 3.08 -14.18 -10.70
CA ASP A 133 4.11 -13.39 -11.36
C ASP A 133 5.00 -12.61 -10.35
N VAL A 134 6.31 -12.58 -10.61
CA VAL A 134 7.28 -11.91 -9.73
C VAL A 134 7.15 -10.39 -9.78
N ALA A 135 6.84 -9.81 -10.95
CA ALA A 135 6.64 -8.37 -11.07
C ALA A 135 5.39 -7.91 -10.32
N ASP A 136 4.30 -8.67 -10.38
CA ASP A 136 3.10 -8.41 -9.58
C ASP A 136 3.40 -8.45 -8.08
N ALA A 137 4.16 -9.45 -7.63
CA ALA A 137 4.60 -9.57 -6.25
C ALA A 137 5.46 -8.36 -5.83
N MET A 138 6.36 -7.88 -6.70
CA MET A 138 7.18 -6.71 -6.44
C MET A 138 6.35 -5.42 -6.33
N ILE A 139 5.35 -5.24 -7.19
CA ILE A 139 4.43 -4.10 -7.13
C ILE A 139 3.62 -4.13 -5.84
N LEU A 140 3.01 -5.27 -5.51
CA LEU A 140 2.26 -5.45 -4.27
C LEU A 140 3.13 -5.17 -3.06
N ARG A 141 4.33 -5.75 -3.02
CA ARG A 141 5.25 -5.52 -1.92
C ARG A 141 5.51 -4.03 -1.77
N ARG A 142 5.85 -3.30 -2.84
CA ARG A 142 6.11 -1.86 -2.75
C ARG A 142 4.88 -1.03 -2.33
N ALA A 143 3.69 -1.43 -2.77
CA ALA A 143 2.44 -0.76 -2.39
C ALA A 143 2.07 -1.01 -0.92
N VAL A 144 2.41 -2.19 -0.37
CA VAL A 144 2.09 -2.60 1.00
C VAL A 144 3.21 -2.26 2.00
N ASP A 145 4.50 -2.41 1.64
CA ASP A 145 5.65 -2.13 2.51
C ASP A 145 5.69 -0.66 2.94
N ARG A 146 5.22 0.28 2.12
CA ARG A 146 5.10 1.67 2.60
C ARG A 146 4.03 1.86 3.68
N ARG A 147 3.18 0.87 3.96
CA ARG A 147 2.30 0.81 5.13
C ARG A 147 2.88 -0.01 6.29
N HIS A 148 4.11 -0.50 6.19
CA HIS A 148 4.81 -1.15 7.30
C HIS A 148 6.17 -0.45 7.48
N PRO A 149 6.47 0.23 8.60
CA PRO A 149 7.86 0.57 8.85
C PRO A 149 8.56 -0.78 8.92
N LEU A 150 9.64 -0.94 8.16
CA LEU A 150 10.54 -2.06 8.28
C LEU A 150 10.96 -2.11 9.76
N GLN A 151 10.31 -2.96 10.55
CA GLN A 151 10.86 -3.41 11.82
C GLN A 151 12.01 -4.32 11.43
N ASN A 152 13.17 -3.69 11.28
CA ASN A 152 14.45 -4.37 11.29
C ASN A 152 14.55 -5.11 12.61
N ASN A 153 14.63 -6.44 12.54
CA ASN A 153 15.25 -7.28 13.55
C ASN A 153 16.67 -7.58 13.08
#